data_AF-A0A409WR54-F1
#
_entry.id   AF-A0A409WR54-F1
#
_cell.length_a   1.000
_cell.length_b   1.000
_cell.length_c   1.000
_cell.angle_alpha   90.00
_cell.angle_beta   90.00
_cell.angle_gamma   90.00
#
_symmetry.space_group_name_H-M   'P 1'
#
loop_
_entity.id
_entity.type
_entity.pdbx_description
1 polymer ?
#
loop_
_entity_poly.entity_id
_entity_poly.type
_entity_poly.pdbx_seq_one_letter_code
_entity_poly.pdbx_strand_id
1 'polypeptide(L)'
;MSDIQRSAPAVSHKDIGLITYPDSDIPESPRNILPHLVNVSMDIPYPDVLAVINQVLDRAPVLQLLVLDIWMDRREVYTSKQDSFAINYKHLTQLNSISFKIHSRTSISVINLLLKYDAPPSLNKLSITISHSAYNPIAKSVMEQLESIDINVLDNHLAHPSFYSVRDIDIVLVVDLSEEYYSEYRTPSHLAQWCSYIKSQLPLSLEKNPGLDVCVTWKD
;
A
#
# COMPACT_ATOMS: atom_id res chain seq x y z
N MET A 1 -19.25 32.52 19.49
CA MET A 1 -19.17 31.82 18.19
C MET A 1 -18.10 30.77 18.36
N SER A 2 -18.50 29.51 18.48
CA SER A 2 -17.60 28.39 18.76
C SER A 2 -17.90 27.35 17.70
N ASP A 3 -17.02 27.28 16.70
CA ASP A 3 -17.17 26.38 15.56
C ASP A 3 -16.93 24.94 16.00
N ILE A 4 -17.94 24.12 15.75
CA ILE A 4 -17.92 22.67 15.96
C ILE A 4 -17.12 22.09 14.81
N GLN A 5 -15.88 21.68 15.09
CA GLN A 5 -15.09 20.81 14.22
C GLN A 5 -15.80 19.45 14.14
N ARG A 6 -16.63 19.24 13.10
CA ARG A 6 -17.18 17.93 12.77
C ARG A 6 -16.04 17.04 12.25
N SER A 7 -15.58 16.13 13.09
CA SER A 7 -14.77 14.99 12.66
C SER A 7 -15.55 14.17 11.63
N ALA A 8 -14.97 13.96 10.45
CA ALA A 8 -15.53 13.04 9.46
C ALA A 8 -15.59 11.63 10.07
N PRO A 9 -16.65 10.84 9.80
CA PRO A 9 -16.77 9.49 10.35
C PRO A 9 -15.69 8.58 9.75
N ALA A 10 -14.81 8.08 10.61
CA ALA A 10 -13.90 6.99 10.28
C ALA A 10 -14.64 5.67 10.46
N VAL A 11 -14.75 4.86 9.41
CA VAL A 11 -15.39 3.55 9.45
C VAL A 11 -14.37 2.52 9.95
N SER A 12 -14.66 1.88 11.08
CA SER A 12 -13.82 0.82 11.67
C SER A 12 -14.22 -0.55 11.11
N HIS A 13 -13.35 -1.56 11.23
CA HIS A 13 -13.65 -2.97 10.89
C HIS A 13 -15.00 -3.46 11.46
N LYS A 14 -15.42 -2.97 12.63
CA LYS A 14 -16.73 -3.30 13.24
C LYS A 14 -17.93 -2.76 12.45
N ASP A 15 -17.77 -1.61 11.80
CA ASP A 15 -18.83 -0.97 11.00
C ASP A 15 -18.96 -1.65 9.61
N ILE A 16 -17.89 -2.28 9.13
CA ILE A 16 -17.88 -3.11 7.91
C ILE A 16 -18.53 -4.48 8.19
N GLY A 17 -18.42 -4.99 9.42
CA GLY A 17 -19.13 -6.19 9.89
C GLY A 17 -20.66 -6.10 9.78
N LEU A 18 -21.22 -4.89 9.77
CA LEU A 18 -22.65 -4.65 9.55
C LEU A 18 -23.07 -4.66 8.07
N ILE A 19 -22.11 -4.55 7.14
CA ILE A 19 -22.36 -4.61 5.69
C ILE A 19 -22.35 -6.08 5.20
N THR A 20 -21.88 -7.02 6.02
CA THR A 20 -21.48 -8.37 5.61
C THR A 20 -22.38 -9.53 6.06
N TYR A 21 -23.56 -9.27 6.63
CA TYR A 21 -24.58 -10.32 6.75
C TYR A 21 -25.51 -10.30 5.53
N PRO A 22 -25.39 -11.27 4.61
CA PRO A 22 -26.38 -11.45 3.56
C PRO A 22 -27.56 -12.17 4.21
N ASP A 23 -28.59 -11.42 4.60
CA ASP A 23 -29.91 -12.05 4.64
C ASP A 23 -30.23 -12.45 3.19
N SER A 24 -30.17 -13.76 2.99
CA SER A 24 -30.35 -14.42 1.71
C SER A 24 -31.82 -14.32 1.38
N ASP A 25 -32.19 -13.30 0.60
CA ASP A 25 -33.40 -13.21 -0.26
C ASP A 25 -33.80 -11.76 -0.60
N ILE A 26 -32.83 -10.83 -0.73
CA ILE A 26 -33.12 -9.44 -1.15
C ILE A 26 -32.61 -9.23 -2.60
N PRO A 27 -33.46 -8.81 -3.55
CA PRO A 27 -33.04 -8.57 -4.93
C PRO A 27 -31.94 -7.49 -4.98
N GLU A 28 -31.01 -7.61 -5.93
CA GLU A 28 -29.98 -6.62 -6.22
C GLU A 28 -30.59 -5.22 -6.38
N SER A 29 -30.57 -4.45 -5.29
CA SER A 29 -31.04 -3.07 -5.28
C SER A 29 -29.92 -2.16 -5.77
N PRO A 30 -30.13 -1.35 -6.82
CA PRO A 30 -29.19 -0.30 -7.17
C PRO A 30 -29.42 0.84 -6.18
N ARG A 31 -28.74 0.88 -5.01
CA ARG A 31 -28.55 2.06 -4.11
C ARG A 31 -28.08 1.68 -2.71
N ASN A 32 -26.83 1.27 -2.56
CA ASN A 32 -26.09 1.50 -1.30
C ASN A 32 -24.82 2.27 -1.64
N ILE A 33 -25.00 3.45 -2.22
CA ILE A 33 -23.92 4.42 -2.41
C ILE A 33 -23.54 4.92 -1.00
N LEU A 34 -22.25 5.10 -0.77
CA LEU A 34 -21.64 5.65 0.44
C LEU A 34 -21.17 7.09 0.14
N PRO A 35 -22.09 8.06 -0.08
CA PRO A 35 -21.76 9.39 -0.59
C PRO A 35 -21.05 10.29 0.43
N HIS A 36 -20.82 9.80 1.64
CA HIS A 36 -20.13 10.50 2.72
C HIS A 36 -18.82 9.82 3.10
N LEU A 37 -18.47 8.70 2.46
CA LEU A 37 -17.25 7.97 2.75
C LEU A 37 -16.08 8.64 2.03
N VAL A 38 -15.38 9.50 2.77
CA VAL A 38 -14.25 10.29 2.26
C VAL A 38 -12.91 9.56 2.50
N ASN A 39 -12.83 8.78 3.58
CA ASN A 39 -11.61 8.07 3.98
C ASN A 39 -11.92 6.59 4.23
N VAL A 40 -11.06 5.72 3.71
CA VAL A 40 -11.09 4.28 3.94
C VAL A 40 -9.74 3.83 4.45
N SER A 41 -9.75 3.07 5.55
CA SER A 41 -8.58 2.38 6.09
C SER A 41 -8.96 0.93 6.32
N MET A 42 -8.23 -0.01 5.72
CA MET A 42 -8.53 -1.44 5.85
C MET A 42 -7.28 -2.31 5.99
N ASP A 43 -7.39 -3.32 6.84
CA ASP A 43 -6.40 -4.39 6.95
C ASP A 43 -6.72 -5.47 5.93
N ILE A 44 -5.68 -6.01 5.29
CA ILE A 44 -5.77 -7.06 4.28
C ILE A 44 -4.97 -8.28 4.77
N PRO A 45 -5.52 -9.05 5.73
CA PRO A 45 -4.88 -10.27 6.24
C PRO A 45 -4.91 -11.41 5.22
N TYR A 46 -5.92 -11.42 4.34
CA TYR A 46 -6.13 -12.47 3.35
C TYR A 46 -6.55 -11.89 2.00
N PRO A 47 -6.27 -12.58 0.88
CA PRO A 47 -6.57 -12.06 -0.44
C PRO A 47 -8.06 -11.84 -0.74
N ASP A 48 -8.96 -12.60 -0.10
CA ASP A 48 -10.41 -12.47 -0.31
C ASP A 48 -10.96 -11.10 0.13
N VAL A 49 -10.25 -10.38 1.01
CA VAL A 49 -10.62 -9.03 1.44
C VAL A 49 -10.51 -8.02 0.28
N LEU A 50 -9.70 -8.29 -0.75
CA LEU A 50 -9.59 -7.42 -1.93
C LEU A 50 -10.92 -7.29 -2.69
N ALA A 51 -11.73 -8.35 -2.75
CA ALA A 51 -13.04 -8.31 -3.35
C ALA A 51 -14.00 -7.40 -2.56
N VAL A 52 -13.92 -7.44 -1.23
CA VAL A 52 -14.70 -6.57 -0.35
C VAL A 52 -14.29 -5.11 -0.54
N ILE A 53 -12.98 -4.84 -0.66
CA ILE A 53 -12.48 -3.48 -0.92
C ILE A 53 -13.06 -2.94 -2.23
N ASN A 54 -13.02 -3.71 -3.32
CA ASN A 54 -13.61 -3.28 -4.60
C ASN A 54 -15.08 -2.92 -4.47
N GLN A 55 -15.88 -3.73 -3.76
CA GLN A 55 -17.29 -3.40 -3.51
C GLN A 55 -17.47 -2.08 -2.76
N VAL A 56 -16.57 -1.76 -1.83
CA VAL A 56 -16.59 -0.47 -1.11
C VAL A 56 -16.19 0.67 -2.03
N LEU A 57 -15.12 0.52 -2.81
CA LEU A 57 -14.65 1.53 -3.77
C LEU A 57 -15.70 1.82 -4.85
N ASP A 58 -16.41 0.82 -5.35
CA ASP A 58 -17.50 0.99 -6.33
C ASP A 58 -18.68 1.78 -5.75
N ARG A 59 -18.84 1.78 -4.42
CA ARG A 59 -19.92 2.46 -3.71
C ARG A 59 -19.51 3.81 -3.14
N ALA A 60 -18.24 4.20 -3.16
CA ALA A 60 -17.71 5.39 -2.48
C ALA A 60 -17.20 6.46 -3.48
N PRO A 61 -18.08 7.13 -4.26
CA PRO A 61 -17.66 8.01 -5.36
C PRO A 61 -16.93 9.29 -4.91
N VAL A 62 -17.05 9.66 -3.63
CA VAL A 62 -16.40 10.85 -3.04
C VAL A 62 -15.15 10.50 -2.24
N LEU A 63 -14.65 9.27 -2.35
CA LEU A 63 -13.47 8.83 -1.62
C LEU A 63 -12.26 9.68 -2.01
N GLN A 64 -11.55 10.17 -1.01
CA GLN A 64 -10.36 11.01 -1.14
C GLN A 64 -9.09 10.33 -0.63
N LEU A 65 -9.22 9.47 0.38
CA LEU A 65 -8.09 8.76 0.99
C LEU A 65 -8.37 7.26 1.07
N LEU A 66 -7.42 6.46 0.59
CA LEU A 66 -7.40 5.02 0.70
C LEU A 66 -6.10 4.57 1.40
N VAL A 67 -6.24 3.93 2.56
CA VAL A 67 -5.12 3.34 3.33
C VAL A 67 -5.33 1.85 3.44
N LEU A 68 -4.34 1.07 3.03
CA LEU A 68 -4.40 -0.38 3.01
C LEU A 68 -3.19 -0.97 3.71
N ASP A 69 -3.45 -1.75 4.77
CA ASP A 69 -2.43 -2.37 5.60
C ASP A 69 -2.40 -3.89 5.33
N ILE A 70 -1.31 -4.41 4.76
CA ILE A 70 -1.25 -5.70 4.05
C ILE A 70 -0.34 -6.67 4.79
N TRP A 71 -0.91 -7.79 5.24
CA TRP A 71 -0.27 -8.81 6.11
C TRP A 71 -0.20 -10.19 5.43
N MET A 72 -0.09 -10.18 4.12
CA MET A 72 -0.30 -11.32 3.26
C MET A 72 0.95 -12.23 3.18
N ASP A 73 0.90 -13.42 3.79
CA ASP A 73 2.11 -14.26 3.97
C ASP A 73 2.18 -15.55 3.12
N ARG A 74 1.41 -15.70 2.03
CA ARG A 74 1.36 -16.98 1.27
C ARG A 74 1.61 -16.84 -0.23
N ARG A 75 2.87 -16.93 -0.64
CA ARG A 75 3.32 -16.85 -2.06
C ARG A 75 2.51 -17.70 -3.04
N GLU A 76 2.16 -18.91 -2.62
CA GLU A 76 1.50 -19.93 -3.46
C GLU A 76 0.07 -19.54 -3.88
N VAL A 77 -0.58 -18.65 -3.12
CA VAL A 77 -1.94 -18.21 -3.42
C VAL A 77 -1.95 -17.17 -4.54
N TYR A 78 -0.92 -16.33 -4.65
CA TYR A 78 -0.89 -15.19 -5.60
C TYR A 78 -0.71 -15.61 -7.05
N THR A 79 0.09 -16.65 -7.31
CA THR A 79 0.41 -17.09 -8.68
C THR A 79 -0.78 -17.74 -9.38
N SER A 80 -1.72 -18.33 -8.64
CA SER A 80 -2.88 -19.04 -9.21
C SER A 80 -4.12 -18.16 -9.45
N LYS A 81 -4.17 -16.95 -8.89
CA LYS A 81 -5.34 -16.06 -8.92
C LYS A 81 -5.00 -14.57 -9.18
N GLN A 82 -3.96 -14.28 -9.97
CA GLN A 82 -3.49 -12.90 -10.21
C GLN A 82 -4.59 -11.91 -10.62
N ASP A 83 -5.57 -12.34 -11.45
CA ASP A 83 -6.65 -11.45 -11.89
C ASP A 83 -7.73 -11.20 -10.84
N SER A 84 -7.85 -12.06 -9.81
CA SER A 84 -8.81 -11.88 -8.72
C SER A 84 -8.29 -10.97 -7.60
N PHE A 85 -7.05 -10.51 -7.71
CA PHE A 85 -6.33 -9.80 -6.65
C PHE A 85 -6.00 -8.34 -7.00
N ALA A 86 -6.82 -7.68 -7.80
CA ALA A 86 -6.63 -6.28 -8.16
C ALA A 86 -7.63 -5.39 -7.41
N ILE A 87 -7.20 -4.20 -7.00
CA ILE A 87 -8.08 -3.16 -6.45
C ILE A 87 -8.30 -2.11 -7.52
N ASN A 88 -9.52 -1.98 -8.01
CA ASN A 88 -9.86 -1.00 -9.02
C ASN A 88 -10.28 0.32 -8.37
N TYR A 89 -9.40 1.31 -8.40
CA TYR A 89 -9.67 2.66 -7.92
C TYR A 89 -9.74 3.70 -9.05
N LYS A 90 -9.59 3.29 -10.33
CA LYS A 90 -9.45 4.22 -11.45
C LYS A 90 -10.66 5.14 -11.67
N HIS A 91 -11.84 4.69 -11.26
CA HIS A 91 -13.11 5.43 -11.39
C HIS A 91 -13.30 6.47 -10.30
N LEU A 92 -12.46 6.47 -9.25
CA LEU A 92 -12.57 7.37 -8.11
C LEU A 92 -11.93 8.72 -8.43
N THR A 93 -12.70 9.59 -9.10
CA THR A 93 -12.23 10.90 -9.56
C THR A 93 -11.87 11.89 -8.45
N GLN A 94 -12.19 11.60 -7.18
CA GLN A 94 -11.81 12.42 -6.03
C GLN A 94 -10.66 11.84 -5.20
N LEU A 95 -10.19 10.62 -5.54
CA LEU A 95 -9.16 9.92 -4.78
C LEU A 95 -7.81 10.63 -4.96
N ASN A 96 -7.45 11.42 -3.94
CA ASN A 96 -6.24 12.23 -3.96
C ASN A 96 -5.04 11.57 -3.27
N SER A 97 -5.29 10.57 -2.42
CA SER A 97 -4.23 9.90 -1.68
C SER A 97 -4.46 8.40 -1.54
N ILE A 98 -3.40 7.63 -1.84
CA ILE A 98 -3.34 6.19 -1.60
C ILE A 98 -2.11 5.87 -0.74
N SER A 99 -2.28 5.05 0.28
CA SER A 99 -1.20 4.55 1.12
C SER A 99 -1.29 3.03 1.23
N PHE A 100 -0.21 2.35 0.87
CA PHE A 100 -0.03 0.92 1.06
C PHE A 100 1.02 0.70 2.15
N LYS A 101 0.68 -0.09 3.17
CA LYS A 101 1.62 -0.54 4.19
C LYS A 101 1.73 -2.06 4.11
N ILE A 102 2.94 -2.58 4.08
CA ILE A 102 3.20 -3.98 3.74
C ILE A 102 4.10 -4.59 4.80
N HIS A 103 3.72 -5.75 5.33
CA HIS A 103 4.42 -6.35 6.47
C HIS A 103 5.18 -7.65 6.16
N SER A 104 5.00 -8.25 4.99
CA SER A 104 5.73 -9.45 4.59
C SER A 104 6.48 -9.26 3.27
N ARG A 105 7.67 -9.86 3.16
CA ARG A 105 8.45 -9.90 1.90
C ARG A 105 7.64 -10.56 0.77
N THR A 106 6.72 -11.46 1.10
CA THR A 106 5.89 -12.18 0.14
C THR A 106 4.72 -11.34 -0.38
N SER A 107 4.44 -10.19 0.23
CA SER A 107 3.38 -9.27 -0.13
C SER A 107 3.78 -8.22 -1.17
N ILE A 108 5.03 -8.13 -1.61
CA ILE A 108 5.44 -7.08 -2.58
C ILE A 108 4.93 -7.37 -3.99
N SER A 109 4.78 -8.64 -4.35
CA SER A 109 4.04 -9.02 -5.56
C SER A 109 2.58 -8.56 -5.51
N VAL A 110 2.02 -8.30 -4.32
CA VAL A 110 0.68 -7.69 -4.18
C VAL A 110 0.71 -6.23 -4.63
N ILE A 111 1.82 -5.50 -4.48
CA ILE A 111 1.92 -4.12 -4.99
C ILE A 111 1.73 -4.08 -6.49
N ASN A 112 2.29 -5.04 -7.24
CA ASN A 112 2.07 -5.12 -8.69
C ASN A 112 0.59 -5.25 -9.04
N LEU A 113 -0.17 -5.93 -8.19
CA LEU A 113 -1.61 -6.13 -8.38
C LEU A 113 -2.41 -4.90 -7.94
N LEU A 114 -1.93 -4.19 -6.91
CA LEU A 114 -2.52 -2.95 -6.41
C LEU A 114 -2.28 -1.79 -7.38
N LEU A 115 -1.11 -1.72 -8.01
CA LEU A 115 -0.71 -0.71 -9.00
C LEU A 115 -1.01 -1.15 -10.45
N LYS A 116 -1.77 -2.24 -10.63
CA LYS A 116 -2.11 -2.76 -11.97
C LYS A 116 -2.94 -1.77 -12.79
N TYR A 117 -3.74 -0.95 -12.13
CA TYR A 117 -4.60 0.04 -12.78
C TYR A 117 -3.95 1.42 -12.79
N ASP A 118 -4.32 2.20 -13.81
CA ASP A 118 -3.92 3.59 -13.94
C ASP A 118 -4.26 4.41 -12.70
N ALA A 119 -3.38 5.37 -12.38
CA ALA A 119 -3.64 6.35 -11.35
C ALA A 119 -4.96 7.11 -11.64
N PRO A 120 -5.81 7.34 -10.63
CA PRO A 120 -6.93 8.26 -10.75
C PRO A 120 -6.45 9.67 -11.15
N PRO A 121 -7.22 10.42 -11.96
CA PRO A 121 -6.82 11.76 -12.41
C PRO A 121 -6.52 12.76 -11.29
N SER A 122 -7.10 12.58 -10.10
CA SER A 122 -6.91 13.45 -8.93
C SER A 122 -5.84 12.95 -7.96
N LEU A 123 -5.21 11.80 -8.22
CA LEU A 123 -4.20 11.24 -7.33
C LEU A 123 -3.01 12.18 -7.26
N ASN A 124 -2.80 12.75 -6.07
CA ASN A 124 -1.69 13.66 -5.80
C ASN A 124 -0.60 12.98 -4.96
N LYS A 125 -0.99 12.06 -4.08
CA LYS A 125 -0.10 11.39 -3.15
C LYS A 125 -0.21 9.87 -3.22
N LEU A 126 0.90 9.20 -3.45
CA LEU A 126 1.04 7.74 -3.35
C LEU A 126 2.13 7.41 -2.34
N SER A 127 1.83 6.60 -1.34
CA SER A 127 2.81 6.16 -0.35
C SER A 127 2.86 4.63 -0.29
N ILE A 128 4.07 4.07 -0.34
CA ILE A 128 4.34 2.64 -0.26
C ILE A 128 5.30 2.44 0.90
N THR A 129 4.81 1.91 2.02
CA THR A 129 5.61 1.58 3.19
C THR A 129 5.84 0.07 3.25
N ILE A 130 7.10 -0.35 3.26
CA ILE A 130 7.52 -1.75 3.33
C ILE A 130 8.16 -1.96 4.70
N SER A 131 7.55 -2.80 5.53
CA SER A 131 8.14 -3.24 6.80
C SER A 131 9.03 -4.45 6.53
N HIS A 132 10.31 -4.33 6.85
CA HIS A 132 11.29 -5.37 6.66
C HIS A 132 11.87 -5.81 7.99
N SER A 133 11.63 -7.06 8.37
CA SER A 133 12.33 -7.67 9.50
C SER A 133 13.65 -8.29 9.01
N ALA A 134 14.76 -7.77 9.53
CA ALA A 134 16.10 -8.26 9.32
C ALA A 134 16.45 -9.26 10.44
N TYR A 135 16.14 -10.54 10.22
CA TYR A 135 16.40 -11.61 11.18
C TYR A 135 17.82 -12.15 10.97
N ASN A 136 18.65 -12.10 12.03
CA ASN A 136 19.99 -12.69 12.08
C ASN A 136 20.95 -12.21 10.95
N PRO A 137 21.51 -10.99 11.08
CA PRO A 137 22.47 -10.43 10.13
C PRO A 137 23.81 -11.19 10.06
N ILE A 138 24.05 -12.14 10.98
CA ILE A 138 25.25 -12.99 11.03
C ILE A 138 25.14 -14.12 10.01
N ALA A 139 23.94 -14.69 9.84
CA ALA A 139 23.71 -15.81 8.92
C ALA A 139 23.54 -15.37 7.45
N LYS A 140 23.01 -14.16 7.24
CA LYS A 140 22.92 -13.49 5.94
C LYS A 140 23.17 -12.03 6.16
N SER A 141 24.07 -11.45 5.36
CA SER A 141 24.32 -10.01 5.44
C SER A 141 22.99 -9.27 5.23
N VAL A 142 22.80 -8.14 5.91
CA VAL A 142 21.51 -7.44 5.81
C VAL A 142 21.24 -6.97 4.37
N MET A 143 22.29 -6.79 3.57
CA MET A 143 22.17 -6.56 2.13
C MET A 143 21.55 -7.74 1.38
N GLU A 144 22.01 -8.98 1.62
CA GLU A 144 21.39 -10.16 1.01
C GLU A 144 19.91 -10.29 1.40
N GLN A 145 19.54 -9.82 2.59
CA GLN A 145 18.14 -9.80 3.03
C GLN A 145 17.32 -8.75 2.28
N LEU A 146 17.88 -7.58 2.01
CA LEU A 146 17.27 -6.54 1.19
C LEU A 146 17.18 -6.94 -0.29
N GLU A 147 18.20 -7.59 -0.83
CA GLU A 147 18.23 -8.09 -2.21
C GLU A 147 17.18 -9.18 -2.48
N SER A 148 16.72 -9.88 -1.44
CA SER A 148 15.60 -10.82 -1.54
C SER A 148 14.23 -10.16 -1.75
N ILE A 149 14.19 -8.82 -1.70
CA ILE A 149 13.00 -8.00 -1.90
C ILE A 149 12.97 -7.54 -3.36
N ASP A 150 11.95 -7.96 -4.11
CA ASP A 150 11.78 -7.65 -5.54
C ASP A 150 11.24 -6.21 -5.70
N ILE A 151 12.03 -5.19 -5.34
CA ILE A 151 11.61 -3.78 -5.34
C ILE A 151 11.56 -3.20 -6.76
N ASN A 152 12.42 -3.71 -7.64
CA ASN A 152 12.45 -3.43 -9.09
C ASN A 152 11.08 -3.56 -9.78
N VAL A 153 10.15 -4.35 -9.24
CA VAL A 153 8.80 -4.48 -9.80
C VAL A 153 8.05 -3.15 -9.81
N LEU A 154 8.31 -2.29 -8.83
CA LEU A 154 7.73 -0.95 -8.75
C LEU A 154 8.22 -0.06 -9.88
N ASP A 155 9.40 -0.35 -10.44
CA ASP A 155 10.03 0.55 -11.40
C ASP A 155 9.19 0.72 -12.66
N ASN A 156 8.66 -0.38 -13.17
CA ASN A 156 7.82 -0.35 -14.37
C ASN A 156 6.44 0.25 -14.10
N HIS A 157 5.87 -0.01 -12.92
CA HIS A 157 4.54 0.50 -12.57
C HIS A 157 4.56 2.01 -12.36
N LEU A 158 5.52 2.52 -11.59
CA LEU A 158 5.63 3.94 -11.30
C LEU A 158 6.16 4.73 -12.50
N ALA A 159 6.96 4.13 -13.38
CA ALA A 159 7.35 4.76 -14.64
C ALA A 159 6.21 4.80 -15.68
N HIS A 160 5.02 4.25 -15.40
CA HIS A 160 3.90 4.33 -16.32
C HIS A 160 3.34 5.77 -16.41
N PRO A 161 2.98 6.28 -17.61
CA PRO A 161 2.57 7.68 -17.78
C PRO A 161 1.39 8.16 -16.93
N SER A 162 0.51 7.25 -16.49
CA SER A 162 -0.59 7.61 -15.60
C SER A 162 -0.12 8.11 -14.23
N PHE A 163 1.09 7.75 -13.78
CA PHE A 163 1.64 8.20 -12.51
C PHE A 163 2.43 9.52 -12.60
N TYR A 164 2.71 10.04 -13.80
CA TYR A 164 3.51 11.26 -13.98
C TYR A 164 2.87 12.52 -13.40
N SER A 165 1.55 12.53 -13.21
CA SER A 165 0.82 13.63 -12.60
C SER A 165 0.79 13.57 -11.07
N VAL A 166 1.23 12.47 -10.46
CA VAL A 166 1.28 12.30 -9.01
C VAL A 166 2.45 13.14 -8.50
N ARG A 167 2.18 14.11 -7.64
CA ARG A 167 3.19 15.07 -7.16
C ARG A 167 4.11 14.48 -6.10
N ASP A 168 3.55 13.64 -5.24
CA ASP A 168 4.24 13.09 -4.09
C ASP A 168 4.16 11.56 -4.15
N ILE A 169 5.28 10.90 -4.50
CA ILE A 169 5.38 9.44 -4.45
C ILE A 169 6.44 9.09 -3.41
N ASP A 170 6.05 8.45 -2.31
CA ASP A 170 6.95 8.06 -1.23
C ASP A 170 7.12 6.54 -1.19
N ILE A 171 8.37 6.05 -1.30
CA ILE A 171 8.71 4.66 -0.98
C ILE A 171 9.51 4.65 0.32
N VAL A 172 8.95 4.06 1.37
CA VAL A 172 9.53 4.02 2.71
C VAL A 172 9.82 2.57 3.09
N LEU A 173 11.09 2.23 3.33
CA LEU A 173 11.48 0.97 3.94
C LEU A 173 11.67 1.16 5.45
N VAL A 174 10.80 0.56 6.26
CA VAL A 174 10.92 0.55 7.72
C VAL A 174 11.60 -0.76 8.12
N VAL A 175 12.79 -0.67 8.72
CA VAL A 175 13.55 -1.85 9.10
C VAL A 175 13.46 -2.15 10.58
N ASP A 176 12.96 -3.34 10.86
CA ASP A 176 12.89 -3.96 12.16
C ASP A 176 14.09 -4.90 12.35
N LEU A 177 14.91 -4.61 13.36
CA LEU A 177 16.04 -5.45 13.76
C LEU A 177 15.71 -6.11 15.10
N SER A 178 16.24 -7.30 15.36
CA SER A 178 16.19 -7.85 16.71
C SER A 178 17.06 -7.03 17.65
N GLU A 179 16.61 -6.82 18.90
CA GLU A 179 17.29 -5.95 19.88
C GLU A 179 18.77 -6.32 20.08
N GLU A 180 19.09 -7.62 20.03
CA GLU A 180 20.45 -8.15 20.13
C GLU A 180 21.43 -7.62 19.07
N TYR A 181 20.92 -7.08 17.97
CA TYR A 181 21.70 -6.55 16.84
C TYR A 181 21.72 -5.02 16.78
N TYR A 182 21.02 -4.30 17.66
CA TYR A 182 20.90 -2.84 17.57
C TYR A 182 22.23 -2.10 17.64
N SER A 183 23.11 -2.48 18.58
CA SER A 183 24.38 -1.77 18.79
C SER A 183 25.34 -1.85 17.61
N GLU A 184 25.22 -2.90 16.78
CA GLU A 184 26.12 -3.15 15.66
C GLU A 184 25.53 -2.65 14.32
N TYR A 185 24.22 -2.81 14.12
CA TYR A 185 23.60 -2.61 12.81
C TYR A 185 22.72 -1.36 12.72
N ARG A 186 22.23 -0.79 13.84
CA ARG A 186 21.36 0.40 13.84
C ARG A 186 22.16 1.69 13.60
N THR A 187 22.84 1.78 12.45
CA THR A 187 23.70 2.92 12.09
C THR A 187 23.17 3.70 10.88
N PRO A 188 23.47 5.01 10.77
CA PRO A 188 23.11 5.79 9.58
C PRO A 188 23.76 5.25 8.29
N SER A 189 24.93 4.62 8.38
CA SER A 189 25.62 4.06 7.21
C SER A 189 24.84 2.92 6.58
N HIS A 190 24.23 2.03 7.38
CA HIS A 190 23.40 0.94 6.86
C HIS A 190 22.14 1.48 6.17
N LEU A 191 21.45 2.45 6.79
CA LEU A 191 20.29 3.11 6.17
C LEU A 191 20.64 3.75 4.81
N ALA A 192 21.78 4.44 4.74
CA ALA A 192 22.24 5.09 3.51
C ALA A 192 22.54 4.07 2.41
N GLN A 193 23.20 2.96 2.75
CA GLN A 193 23.49 1.90 1.79
C GLN A 193 22.20 1.24 1.27
N TRP A 194 21.23 0.96 2.14
CA TRP A 194 19.93 0.42 1.72
C TRP A 194 19.14 1.40 0.87
N CYS A 195 19.11 2.68 1.25
CA CYS A 195 18.48 3.72 0.45
C CYS A 195 19.11 3.79 -0.95
N SER A 196 20.44 3.74 -1.04
CA SER A 196 21.17 3.69 -2.31
C SER A 196 20.81 2.45 -3.15
N TYR A 197 20.70 1.28 -2.51
CA TYR A 197 20.29 0.05 -3.19
C TYR A 197 18.86 0.15 -3.74
N ILE A 198 17.90 0.62 -2.93
CA ILE A 198 16.51 0.78 -3.37
C ILE A 198 16.45 1.73 -4.58
N LYS A 199 17.14 2.87 -4.51
CA LYS A 199 17.21 3.81 -5.64
C LYS A 199 17.80 3.17 -6.89
N SER A 200 18.81 2.30 -6.76
CA SER A 200 19.37 1.60 -7.93
C SER A 200 18.41 0.57 -8.54
N GLN A 201 17.38 0.13 -7.81
CA GLN A 201 16.32 -0.73 -8.34
C GLN A 201 15.20 0.05 -9.05
N LEU A 202 15.20 1.39 -8.99
CA LEU A 202 14.12 2.24 -9.52
C LEU A 202 14.59 3.28 -10.56
N PRO A 203 15.47 2.92 -11.52
CA PRO A 203 16.05 3.88 -12.44
C PRO A 203 15.00 4.60 -13.30
N LEU A 204 13.99 3.89 -13.81
CA LEU A 204 12.98 4.50 -14.68
C LEU A 204 12.06 5.43 -13.90
N SER A 205 11.63 4.99 -12.71
CA SER A 205 10.71 5.75 -11.87
C SER A 205 11.33 7.05 -11.39
N LEU A 206 12.62 7.01 -11.02
CA LEU A 206 13.37 8.20 -10.62
C LEU A 206 13.58 9.16 -11.80
N GLU A 207 13.75 8.65 -13.04
CA GLU A 207 13.86 9.49 -14.23
C GLU A 207 12.52 10.16 -14.56
N LYS A 208 11.41 9.42 -14.48
CA LYS A 208 10.10 9.88 -14.96
C LYS A 208 9.27 10.62 -13.91
N ASN A 209 9.51 10.37 -12.63
CA ASN A 209 8.75 10.96 -11.54
C ASN A 209 9.68 11.77 -10.63
N PRO A 210 9.86 13.08 -10.87
CA PRO A 210 10.71 13.92 -10.04
C PRO A 210 10.17 14.10 -8.60
N GLY A 211 8.89 13.79 -8.38
CA GLY A 211 8.25 13.75 -7.06
C GLY A 211 8.43 12.43 -6.30
N LEU A 212 9.19 11.48 -6.85
CA LEU A 212 9.51 10.23 -6.17
C LEU A 212 10.61 10.44 -5.13
N ASP A 213 10.31 10.16 -3.88
CA ASP A 213 11.29 10.06 -2.80
C ASP A 213 11.39 8.63 -2.27
N VAL A 214 12.60 8.26 -1.86
CA VAL A 214 12.93 6.95 -1.30
C VAL A 214 13.61 7.17 0.04
N CYS A 215 12.97 6.66 1.09
CA CYS A 215 13.43 6.78 2.46
C CYS A 215 13.61 5.40 3.11
N VAL A 216 14.59 5.28 4.00
CA VAL A 216 14.83 4.09 4.79
C VAL A 216 15.00 4.49 6.24
N THR A 217 14.22 3.91 7.14
CA THR A 217 14.20 4.24 8.56
C THR A 217 14.27 2.99 9.42
N TRP A 218 14.76 3.15 10.65
CA TRP A 218 14.60 2.12 11.66
C TRP A 218 13.17 2.14 12.19
N LYS A 219 12.65 0.96 12.54
CA LYS A 219 11.46 0.88 13.39
C LYS A 219 11.80 1.45 14.78
N ASP A 220 10.92 2.30 15.27
CA ASP A 220 11.04 2.89 16.61
C ASP A 220 10.89 1.84 17.71
#